data_AF-A0A2G9UIL7-F1
#
_entry.id   AF-A0A2G9UIL7-F1
#
_cell.length_a   1.000
_cell.length_b   1.000
_cell.length_c   1.000
_cell.angle_alpha   90.00
_cell.angle_beta   90.00
_cell.angle_gamma   90.00
#
_symmetry.space_group_name_H-M   'P 1'
#
loop_
_entity.id
_entity.type
_entity.pdbx_description
1 polymer ?
#
loop_
_entity_poly.entity_id
_entity_poly.type
_entity_poly.pdbx_seq_one_letter_code
_entity_poly.pdbx_strand_id
1 'polypeptide(L)'
;YGIKYDYGSIMHYNAYMGAVNIAKPTIIPKAVDEAVNMPKLGQREKLSEADVEILNKMYCMPGAGTCSFEMNKLNSLADREQTTIPKQISTRMFATRKAVRVSHARK
;
A
#
# COMPACT_ATOMS: atom_id res chain seq x y z
N TYR A 1 -15.52 -4.45 -22.67
CA TYR A 1 -14.56 -5.54 -22.36
C TYR A 1 -15.05 -6.58 -21.34
N GLY A 2 -16.19 -6.40 -20.67
CA GLY A 2 -16.74 -7.41 -19.74
C GLY A 2 -15.96 -7.58 -18.43
N ILE A 3 -15.04 -6.66 -18.12
CA ILE A 3 -14.18 -6.71 -16.93
C ILE A 3 -14.94 -6.04 -15.78
N LYS A 4 -14.89 -6.65 -14.59
CA LYS A 4 -15.59 -6.17 -13.40
C LYS A 4 -14.94 -4.89 -12.85
N TYR A 5 -15.71 -4.12 -12.08
CA TYR A 5 -15.20 -2.95 -11.38
C TYR A 5 -14.10 -3.34 -10.39
N ASP A 6 -12.94 -2.71 -10.50
CA ASP A 6 -11.79 -2.98 -9.65
C ASP A 6 -11.48 -1.79 -8.74
N TYR A 7 -11.75 -1.96 -7.45
CA TYR A 7 -11.42 -0.99 -6.40
C TYR A 7 -9.91 -0.75 -6.27
N GLY A 8 -9.09 -1.71 -6.69
CA GLY A 8 -7.62 -1.63 -6.68
C GLY A 8 -7.00 -1.12 -7.98
N SER A 9 -7.79 -0.68 -8.96
CA SER A 9 -7.26 -0.06 -10.19
C SER A 9 -6.35 1.13 -9.86
N ILE A 10 -5.24 1.28 -10.59
CA ILE A 10 -4.35 2.44 -10.43
C ILE A 10 -5.05 3.75 -10.77
N MET A 11 -6.12 3.68 -11.57
CA MET A 11 -6.93 4.82 -11.98
C MET A 11 -8.00 5.17 -10.94
N HIS A 12 -8.25 4.29 -9.97
CA HIS A 12 -9.22 4.56 -8.92
C HIS A 12 -8.71 5.68 -8.01
N TYR A 13 -9.61 6.57 -7.59
CA TYR A 13 -9.30 7.61 -6.62
C TYR A 13 -9.17 7.07 -5.20
N ASN A 14 -8.39 7.75 -4.35
CA ASN A 14 -8.38 7.43 -2.93
C ASN A 14 -9.73 7.81 -2.28
N ALA A 15 -10.02 7.26 -1.10
CA ALA A 15 -11.29 7.47 -0.43
C ALA A 15 -11.57 8.93 0.00
N TYR A 16 -10.54 9.76 0.10
CA TYR A 16 -10.58 11.12 0.67
C TYR A 16 -10.37 12.21 -0.38
N MET A 17 -10.34 11.84 -1.66
CA MET A 17 -9.91 12.76 -2.70
C MET A 17 -10.98 13.83 -2.91
N GLY A 18 -10.55 15.10 -2.89
CA GLY A 18 -11.46 16.24 -2.97
C GLY A 18 -12.32 16.46 -1.72
N ALA A 19 -12.01 15.80 -0.59
CA ALA A 19 -12.74 16.03 0.65
C ALA A 19 -12.48 17.43 1.20
N VAL A 20 -13.56 18.16 1.54
CA VAL A 20 -13.46 19.43 2.30
C VAL A 20 -12.94 19.16 3.71
N ASN A 21 -13.39 18.06 4.32
CA ASN A 21 -12.91 17.58 5.60
C ASN A 21 -12.20 16.24 5.39
N ILE A 22 -10.87 16.23 5.52
CA ILE A 22 -10.02 15.05 5.31
C ILE A 22 -10.34 13.87 6.25
N ALA A 23 -11.03 14.11 7.36
CA ALA A 23 -11.45 13.04 8.28
C ALA A 23 -12.68 12.27 7.77
N LYS A 24 -13.34 12.75 6.70
CA LYS A 24 -14.54 12.13 6.13
C LYS A 24 -14.26 11.67 4.69
N PRO A 25 -14.42 10.37 4.39
CA PRO A 25 -14.26 9.89 3.03
C PRO A 25 -15.35 10.46 2.11
N THR A 26 -14.98 10.79 0.89
CA THR A 26 -15.90 11.18 -0.20
C THR A 26 -16.37 9.98 -1.01
N ILE A 27 -15.62 8.87 -0.96
CA ILE A 27 -15.93 7.61 -1.66
C ILE A 27 -15.96 6.48 -0.63
N ILE A 28 -17.10 5.79 -0.55
CA ILE A 28 -17.31 4.65 0.35
C ILE A 28 -17.77 3.45 -0.50
N PRO A 29 -17.00 2.34 -0.56
CA PRO A 29 -17.43 1.10 -1.19
C PRO A 29 -18.68 0.56 -0.53
N LYS A 30 -19.49 -0.22 -1.27
CA LYS A 30 -20.75 -0.73 -0.74
C LYS A 30 -20.53 -1.65 0.48
N ALA A 31 -21.43 -1.53 1.46
CA ALA A 31 -21.29 -2.04 2.83
C ALA A 31 -20.91 -3.52 2.98
N VAL A 32 -21.33 -4.39 2.05
CA VAL A 32 -21.02 -5.84 2.11
C VAL A 32 -19.50 -6.09 2.03
N ASP A 33 -18.76 -5.20 1.37
CA ASP A 33 -17.34 -5.35 1.12
C ASP A 33 -16.51 -4.12 1.53
N GLU A 34 -17.08 -3.22 2.33
CA GLU A 34 -16.47 -1.92 2.64
C GLU A 34 -15.11 -2.08 3.32
N ALA A 35 -15.05 -2.90 4.37
CA ALA A 35 -13.82 -3.16 5.12
C ALA A 35 -12.71 -3.77 4.26
N VAL A 36 -13.08 -4.53 3.22
CA VAL A 36 -12.14 -5.22 2.33
C VAL A 36 -11.68 -4.29 1.20
N ASN A 37 -12.56 -3.42 0.71
CA ASN A 37 -12.29 -2.60 -0.47
C ASN A 37 -11.82 -1.19 -0.16
N MET A 38 -12.14 -0.63 1.01
CA MET A 38 -11.61 0.67 1.45
C MET A 38 -10.08 0.79 1.36
N PRO A 39 -9.28 -0.18 1.85
CA PRO A 39 -7.82 -0.08 1.76
C PRO A 39 -7.26 -0.23 0.34
N LYS A 40 -8.08 -0.68 -0.64
CA LYS A 40 -7.64 -0.83 -2.04
C LYS A 40 -7.73 0.48 -2.82
N LEU A 41 -8.58 1.41 -2.39
CA LEU A 41 -8.86 2.63 -3.12
C LEU A 41 -7.63 3.53 -3.22
N GLY A 42 -7.28 3.93 -4.44
CA GLY A 42 -6.24 4.91 -4.67
C GLY A 42 -4.82 4.40 -4.48
N GLN A 43 -4.59 3.08 -4.55
CA GLN A 43 -3.23 2.53 -4.60
C GLN A 43 -2.44 3.14 -5.78
N ARG A 44 -1.13 3.31 -5.60
CA ARG A 44 -0.20 3.89 -6.57
C ARG A 44 1.06 3.04 -6.75
N GLU A 45 0.98 1.75 -6.41
CA GLU A 45 2.13 0.82 -6.44
C GLU A 45 2.31 0.21 -7.83
N LYS A 46 1.23 -0.30 -8.44
CA LYS A 46 1.28 -1.01 -9.72
C LYS A 46 -0.06 -1.02 -10.45
N LEU A 47 -0.07 -1.40 -11.72
CA LEU A 47 -1.31 -1.70 -12.43
C LEU A 47 -1.99 -2.90 -11.80
N SER A 48 -3.32 -2.86 -11.70
CA SER A 48 -4.07 -4.05 -11.30
C SER A 48 -4.18 -5.04 -12.47
N GLU A 49 -4.55 -6.28 -12.17
CA GLU A 49 -4.78 -7.30 -13.21
C GLU A 49 -5.89 -6.86 -14.17
N ALA A 50 -6.93 -6.21 -13.66
CA ALA A 50 -8.02 -5.66 -14.46
C ALA A 50 -7.52 -4.53 -15.38
N ASP A 51 -6.66 -3.63 -14.89
CA ASP A 51 -6.07 -2.57 -15.72
C ASP A 51 -5.27 -3.17 -16.89
N VAL A 52 -4.44 -4.18 -16.60
CA VAL A 52 -3.64 -4.90 -17.62
C VAL A 52 -4.54 -5.62 -18.62
N GLU A 53 -5.61 -6.26 -18.17
CA GLU A 53 -6.56 -6.97 -19.03
C GLU A 53 -7.29 -6.00 -19.97
N ILE A 54 -7.72 -4.83 -19.48
CA ILE A 54 -8.33 -3.79 -20.32
C ILE A 54 -7.32 -3.31 -21.37
N LEU A 55 -6.08 -2.99 -20.98
CA LEU A 55 -5.03 -2.54 -21.90
C LEU A 55 -4.74 -3.58 -22.99
N ASN A 56 -4.62 -4.84 -22.61
CA ASN A 56 -4.41 -5.93 -23.56
C ASN A 56 -5.60 -6.04 -24.52
N LYS A 57 -6.85 -5.97 -24.04
CA LYS A 57 -8.02 -6.02 -24.94
C LYS A 57 -8.16 -4.78 -25.83
N MET A 58 -7.61 -3.64 -25.44
CA MET A 58 -7.64 -2.41 -26.26
C MET A 58 -6.59 -2.44 -27.37
N TYR A 59 -5.37 -2.87 -27.04
CA TYR A 59 -4.20 -2.65 -27.90
C TYR A 59 -3.51 -3.93 -28.36
N CYS A 60 -3.81 -5.08 -27.75
CA CYS A 60 -3.31 -6.35 -28.25
C CYS A 60 -4.19 -6.87 -29.39
N MET A 61 -3.74 -6.63 -30.61
CA MET A 61 -4.35 -7.21 -31.80
C MET A 61 -3.62 -8.50 -32.20
N PRO A 62 -4.35 -9.55 -32.59
CA PRO A 62 -3.72 -10.75 -33.14
C PRO A 62 -2.93 -10.39 -34.41
N GLY A 63 -1.62 -10.68 -34.40
CA GLY A 63 -0.70 -10.42 -35.51
C GLY A 63 0.34 -9.32 -35.25
N ALA A 64 0.17 -8.50 -34.21
CA ALA A 64 1.12 -7.45 -33.84
C ALA A 64 2.10 -7.92 -32.74
N GLY A 65 2.86 -8.99 -32.98
CA GLY A 65 3.87 -9.50 -32.03
C GLY A 65 3.31 -9.93 -30.66
N THR A 66 4.20 -10.32 -29.74
CA THR A 66 3.81 -10.81 -28.41
C THR A 66 3.30 -9.70 -27.50
N CYS A 67 1.99 -9.67 -27.24
CA CYS A 67 1.44 -8.89 -26.14
C CYS A 67 1.67 -9.63 -24.84
N SER A 68 2.74 -9.28 -24.14
CA SER A 68 3.05 -9.82 -22.82
C SER A 68 3.35 -8.66 -21.89
N PHE A 69 2.32 -7.91 -21.50
CA PHE A 69 2.42 -7.10 -20.29
C PHE A 69 2.26 -8.04 -19.09
N GLU A 70 3.29 -8.84 -18.84
CA GLU A 70 3.36 -9.70 -17.67
C GLU A 70 3.91 -8.85 -16.51
N MET A 71 3.07 -8.58 -15.50
CA MET A 71 3.45 -7.86 -14.27
C MET A 71 4.62 -8.52 -13.51
N ASN A 72 5.00 -9.74 -13.90
CA ASN A 72 6.11 -10.50 -13.33
C ASN A 72 7.51 -10.01 -13.77
N LYS A 73 7.64 -9.16 -14.80
CA LYS A 73 8.96 -8.67 -15.24
C LYS A 73 9.39 -7.36 -14.56
N LEU A 74 8.48 -6.62 -13.94
CA LEU A 74 8.79 -5.33 -13.27
C LEU A 74 9.01 -5.46 -11.76
N ASN A 75 8.37 -6.43 -11.08
CA ASN A 75 8.62 -6.67 -9.65
C ASN A 75 10.04 -7.20 -9.38
N SER A 76 10.63 -7.96 -10.31
CA SER A 76 12.01 -8.46 -10.16
C SER A 76 13.10 -7.37 -10.25
N LEU A 77 12.75 -6.17 -10.73
CA LEU A 77 13.64 -5.00 -10.74
C LEU A 77 13.33 -4.04 -9.57
N ALA A 78 12.06 -3.91 -9.18
CA ALA A 78 11.66 -3.11 -8.01
C ALA A 78 12.12 -3.72 -6.67
N ASP A 79 12.25 -5.05 -6.57
CA ASP A 79 12.76 -5.73 -5.37
C ASP A 79 14.27 -5.55 -5.13
N ARG A 80 15.04 -4.99 -6.08
CA ARG A 80 16.46 -4.66 -5.84
C ARG A 80 16.68 -3.31 -5.17
N GLU A 81 15.70 -2.41 -5.16
CA GLU A 81 15.89 -1.05 -4.64
C GLU A 81 15.34 -0.85 -3.21
N GLN A 82 14.72 -1.88 -2.61
CA GLN A 82 14.14 -1.81 -1.27
C GLN A 82 14.92 -2.60 -0.19
N THR A 83 16.23 -2.82 -0.35
CA THR A 83 17.06 -3.55 0.63
C THR A 83 18.26 -2.78 1.17
N THR A 84 18.14 -1.50 1.51
CA THR A 84 19.07 -0.86 2.48
C THR A 84 18.42 0.27 3.28
N ILE A 85 17.44 -0.05 4.15
CA ILE A 85 17.30 0.67 5.43
C ILE A 85 17.13 -0.40 6.52
N PRO A 86 18.13 -0.67 7.37
CA PRO A 86 17.98 -1.66 8.42
C PRO A 86 16.94 -1.19 9.44
N LYS A 87 15.82 -1.92 9.52
CA LYS A 87 14.95 -1.94 10.69
C LYS A 87 15.69 -2.65 11.84
N GLN A 88 16.62 -1.94 12.48
CA GLN A 88 17.28 -2.40 13.70
C GLN A 88 17.43 -1.22 14.67
N ILE A 89 16.33 -0.85 15.33
CA ILE A 89 16.43 -0.47 16.74
C ILE A 89 15.48 -1.40 17.49
N SER A 90 16.11 -2.50 17.87
CA SER A 90 15.64 -3.51 18.79
C SER A 90 15.30 -2.90 20.15
N THR A 91 14.25 -3.43 20.73
CA THR A 91 13.77 -3.28 22.10
C THR A 91 14.88 -3.38 23.15
N ARG A 92 14.68 -2.65 24.28
CA ARG A 92 15.42 -2.67 25.57
C ARG A 92 16.67 -1.78 25.68
N MET A 93 16.48 -0.60 26.28
CA MET A 93 17.36 -0.10 27.35
C MET A 93 16.61 0.93 28.21
N PHE A 94 15.81 0.44 29.15
CA PHE A 94 15.49 1.18 30.38
C PHE A 94 15.64 0.21 31.55
N ALA A 95 16.88 -0.03 31.93
CA ALA A 95 17.22 -0.59 33.24
C ALA A 95 18.48 0.11 33.74
N THR A 96 18.46 0.39 35.04
CA THR A 96 19.51 1.00 35.87
C THR A 96 19.54 2.54 35.94
N ARG A 97 18.64 3.11 36.76
CA ARG A 97 19.07 4.20 37.66
C ARG A 97 19.32 3.60 39.03
N LYS A 98 20.60 3.66 39.40
CA LYS A 98 21.23 3.25 40.64
C LYS A 98 20.50 3.88 41.83
N ALA A 99 20.12 3.05 42.80
CA ALA A 99 19.59 3.50 44.09
C ALA A 99 20.63 4.37 44.81
N VAL A 100 20.28 5.62 45.10
CA VAL A 100 21.04 6.47 46.04
C VAL A 100 20.57 6.08 47.44
N ARG A 101 21.45 5.44 48.22
CA ARG A 101 21.28 5.24 49.67
C ARG A 101 21.23 6.60 50.35
N VAL A 102 20.10 6.95 50.96
CA VAL A 102 20.04 8.02 51.97
C VAL A 102 20.36 7.38 53.31
N SER A 103 21.63 7.46 53.72
CA SER A 103 22.03 7.17 55.10
C SER A 103 21.70 8.36 55.99
N HIS A 104 20.94 8.07 57.05
CA HIS A 104 20.52 8.97 58.12
C HIS A 104 21.64 9.80 58.76
N ALA A 105 21.32 11.03 59.17
CA ALA A 105 21.89 11.63 60.36
C ALA A 105 20.85 12.51 61.07
N ARG A 106 20.48 12.10 62.28
CA ARG A 106 19.81 12.93 63.29
C ARG A 106 20.88 13.79 63.98
N LYS A 107 20.62 15.08 64.15
CA LYS A 107 20.71 15.80 65.44
C LYS A 107 20.13 17.19 65.29
#